data_AF-A0A8T3N9M0-F1
#
_entry.id   AF-A0A8T3N9M0-F1
#
_cell.length_a   1.000
_cell.length_b   1.000
_cell.length_c   1.000
_cell.angle_alpha   90.00
_cell.angle_beta   90.00
_cell.angle_gamma   90.00
#
_symmetry.space_group_name_H-M   'P 1'
#
loop_
_entity.id
_entity.type
_entity.pdbx_description
1 polymer ?
#
loop_
_entity_poly.entity_id
_entity_poly.type
_entity_poly.pdbx_seq_one_letter_code
_entity_poly.pdbx_strand_id
1 'polypeptide(L)'
;MSRGFVDLRVAHGDALSEHNAVWPSFTDIMTVIVMIFLLTSMVVIMRNWELVENLRASIEAEQQAAEAARDTAQARQSVEQQLVRAQAEIVDLKAERERAAVEARRDAQLLAERDSSLSSIRAEVKRLSASLQSSYDETDSLRADRAQLQSAIALAQTQLESARASAAALSGNLASSRERVSALEQEVRQTAAQRKALQTAFESQRADSSRLQEELQSSRQRGGTLESALEQARQRGGQLQAEYAARQAELQAAESRIAALAQSLDVAGERVSTLEREIEQGRSARAALRDSLAGGETELSAAEQRIARLTQTLSAAKETGRGMQSQVEQARTETSDLRAEYDRQQTLLSAAQARAAELDTTLSARMQELQNLRQARAQAAQQSQQNEHRLTELRGDFDTLQVKYDRLIQPARNADGKHVVEVRYDKGTEGYRIGLKDSADQAYSTVGRDQLMRRLDELKARHKDDLYVRVIIPDSSGLSYNEAWDFTNEILSSYDYYYQAPGRESGAEAP
;
A
#
# COMPACT_ATOMS: atom_id res chain seq x y z
N MET A 1 57.13 -106.78 5.89
CA MET A 1 58.12 -107.56 5.10
C MET A 1 58.39 -106.74 3.84
N SER A 2 59.60 -106.64 3.28
CA SER A 2 60.78 -107.54 3.39
C SER A 2 62.10 -106.77 3.63
N ARG A 3 63.22 -107.50 3.80
CA ARG A 3 64.60 -106.98 4.01
C ARG A 3 65.50 -107.29 2.80
N GLY A 4 66.65 -106.61 2.71
CA GLY A 4 67.80 -106.94 1.84
C GLY A 4 68.17 -105.80 0.88
N PHE A 5 69.45 -105.50 0.58
CA PHE A 5 70.73 -106.12 0.96
C PHE A 5 71.88 -105.05 1.06
N VAL A 6 73.10 -105.46 1.41
CA VAL A 6 74.30 -104.61 1.64
C VAL A 6 75.60 -105.27 1.10
N ASP A 7 76.53 -104.48 0.51
CA ASP A 7 77.97 -104.74 0.18
C ASP A 7 78.71 -103.35 0.24
N LEU A 8 79.83 -103.02 0.91
CA LEU A 8 80.94 -103.67 1.65
C LEU A 8 82.33 -103.73 0.98
N ARG A 9 82.78 -102.60 0.40
CA ARG A 9 84.14 -102.38 -0.15
C ARG A 9 84.71 -101.05 0.35
N VAL A 10 85.81 -100.92 1.11
CA VAL A 10 86.86 -101.86 1.56
C VAL A 10 87.76 -102.34 0.40
N ALA A 11 89.08 -102.11 0.34
CA ALA A 11 90.03 -101.30 1.15
C ALA A 11 91.27 -100.98 0.24
N HIS A 12 92.36 -100.27 0.58
CA HIS A 12 93.05 -99.87 1.84
C HIS A 12 93.52 -98.38 1.71
N GLY A 13 93.97 -97.63 2.73
CA GLY A 13 95.14 -97.81 3.63
C GLY A 13 96.39 -97.14 2.99
N ASP A 14 97.28 -96.42 3.66
CA ASP A 14 97.53 -96.11 5.09
C ASP A 14 97.93 -94.61 5.20
N ALA A 15 97.86 -93.86 6.32
CA ALA A 15 98.03 -94.07 7.76
C ALA A 15 99.50 -94.01 8.27
N LEU A 16 99.71 -93.24 9.36
CA LEU A 16 100.97 -92.99 10.10
C LEU A 16 102.00 -92.08 9.35
N SER A 17 102.82 -91.24 10.00
CA SER A 17 103.12 -91.03 11.44
C SER A 17 103.17 -89.54 11.83
N GLU A 18 103.20 -89.26 13.14
CA GLU A 18 103.31 -87.93 13.75
C GLU A 18 104.70 -87.27 13.60
N HIS A 19 104.79 -85.94 13.74
CA HIS A 19 105.95 -85.30 14.38
C HIS A 19 105.58 -83.95 15.04
N ASN A 20 106.25 -83.63 16.15
CA ASN A 20 105.87 -82.61 17.14
C ASN A 20 105.97 -81.12 16.71
N ALA A 21 104.83 -80.42 16.81
CA ALA A 21 104.60 -79.20 17.63
C ALA A 21 105.41 -77.87 17.43
N VAL A 22 104.98 -76.85 18.20
CA VAL A 22 105.70 -75.61 18.61
C VAL A 22 105.51 -74.31 17.78
N TRP A 23 104.45 -73.55 18.15
CA TRP A 23 104.14 -72.11 17.96
C TRP A 23 103.72 -71.55 16.55
N PRO A 24 102.94 -70.43 16.50
CA PRO A 24 102.10 -70.04 15.35
C PRO A 24 102.46 -68.67 14.70
N SER A 25 101.76 -68.28 13.62
CA SER A 25 101.82 -66.91 13.08
C SER A 25 100.57 -66.44 12.31
N PHE A 26 100.21 -65.17 12.54
CA PHE A 26 99.48 -64.21 11.69
C PHE A 26 98.08 -64.49 11.12
N THR A 27 97.70 -65.70 10.69
CA THR A 27 96.49 -65.86 9.84
C THR A 27 95.19 -65.50 10.59
N ASP A 28 95.06 -65.91 11.85
CA ASP A 28 93.80 -65.81 12.61
C ASP A 28 93.59 -64.44 13.30
N ILE A 29 94.67 -63.68 13.50
CA ILE A 29 94.56 -62.26 13.89
C ILE A 29 94.08 -61.44 12.69
N MET A 30 94.49 -61.81 11.47
CA MET A 30 94.04 -61.12 10.25
C MET A 30 92.54 -61.35 9.99
N THR A 31 92.02 -62.57 10.15
CA THR A 31 90.59 -62.87 10.02
C THR A 31 89.75 -62.14 11.07
N VAL A 32 90.19 -62.05 12.32
CA VAL A 32 89.49 -61.28 13.37
C VAL A 32 89.51 -59.78 13.08
N ILE A 33 90.64 -59.21 12.66
CA ILE A 33 90.73 -57.79 12.24
C ILE A 33 89.82 -57.53 11.04
N VAL A 34 89.82 -58.41 10.03
CA VAL A 34 88.94 -58.31 8.86
C VAL A 34 87.47 -58.47 9.26
N MET A 35 87.12 -59.35 10.21
CA MET A 35 85.73 -59.49 10.66
C MET A 35 85.26 -58.28 11.47
N ILE A 36 86.12 -57.68 12.31
CA ILE A 36 85.83 -56.41 12.99
C ILE A 36 85.70 -55.28 11.96
N PHE A 37 86.56 -55.23 10.95
CA PHE A 37 86.51 -54.23 9.88
C PHE A 37 85.25 -54.40 9.01
N LEU A 38 84.83 -55.63 8.72
CA LEU A 38 83.60 -55.93 7.99
C LEU A 38 82.35 -55.64 8.83
N LEU A 39 82.36 -55.92 10.14
CA LEU A 39 81.24 -55.58 11.04
C LEU A 39 81.09 -54.06 11.20
N THR A 40 82.20 -53.34 11.42
CA THR A 40 82.17 -51.87 11.48
C THR A 40 81.81 -51.25 10.12
N SER A 41 82.33 -51.78 9.00
CA SER A 41 81.93 -51.36 7.65
C SER A 41 80.45 -51.63 7.39
N MET A 42 79.92 -52.80 7.78
CA MET A 42 78.51 -53.15 7.64
C MET A 42 77.62 -52.20 8.45
N VAL A 43 78.01 -51.86 9.69
CA VAL A 43 77.29 -50.89 10.52
C VAL A 43 77.34 -49.49 9.90
N VAL A 44 78.48 -49.05 9.34
CA VAL A 44 78.59 -47.75 8.65
C VAL A 44 77.76 -47.72 7.37
N ILE A 45 77.77 -48.78 6.56
CA ILE A 45 76.96 -48.90 5.33
C ILE A 45 75.47 -48.94 5.68
N MET A 46 75.07 -49.70 6.70
CA MET A 46 73.68 -49.78 7.16
C MET A 46 73.18 -48.43 7.68
N ARG A 47 74.00 -47.71 8.46
CA ARG A 47 73.67 -46.37 8.97
C ARG A 47 73.67 -45.28 7.89
N ASN A 48 74.48 -45.44 6.84
CA ASN A 48 74.45 -44.57 5.65
C ASN A 48 73.18 -44.84 4.82
N TRP A 49 72.81 -46.11 4.61
CA TRP A 49 71.56 -46.49 3.97
C TRP A 49 70.35 -45.94 4.73
N GLU A 50 70.30 -46.15 6.05
CA GLU A 50 69.29 -45.57 6.96
C GLU A 50 69.22 -44.05 6.83
N LEU A 51 70.36 -43.35 6.73
CA LEU A 51 70.37 -41.90 6.55
C LEU A 51 69.84 -41.46 5.16
N VAL A 52 70.21 -42.16 4.09
CA VAL A 52 69.71 -41.90 2.72
C VAL A 52 68.21 -42.19 2.61
N GLU A 53 67.73 -43.24 3.28
CA GLU A 53 66.33 -43.61 3.34
C GLU A 53 65.51 -42.57 4.13
N ASN A 54 66.01 -42.15 5.30
CA ASN A 54 65.42 -41.03 6.06
C ASN A 54 65.44 -39.71 5.28
N LEU A 55 66.50 -39.42 4.51
CA LEU A 55 66.60 -38.20 3.71
C LEU A 55 65.58 -38.19 2.56
N ARG A 56 65.35 -39.34 1.91
CA ARG A 56 64.29 -39.49 0.90
C ARG A 56 62.90 -39.35 1.53
N ALA A 57 62.66 -40.03 2.66
CA ALA A 57 61.40 -39.90 3.39
C ALA A 57 61.12 -38.45 3.84
N SER A 58 62.16 -37.70 4.23
CA SER A 58 62.06 -36.28 4.58
C SER A 58 61.71 -35.41 3.37
N ILE A 59 62.29 -35.67 2.19
CA ILE A 59 61.96 -34.96 0.94
C ILE A 59 60.52 -35.26 0.51
N GLU A 60 60.10 -36.54 0.56
CA GLU A 60 58.73 -36.94 0.24
C GLU A 60 57.71 -36.35 1.22
N ALA A 61 58.05 -36.27 2.52
CA ALA A 61 57.22 -35.62 3.54
C ALA A 61 57.13 -34.09 3.34
N GLU A 62 58.23 -33.39 3.00
CA GLU A 62 58.15 -31.96 2.68
C GLU A 62 57.30 -31.71 1.43
N GLN A 63 57.45 -32.55 0.39
CA GLN A 63 56.64 -32.43 -0.84
C GLN A 63 55.14 -32.61 -0.53
N GLN A 64 54.77 -33.65 0.22
CA GLN A 64 53.37 -33.87 0.62
C GLN A 64 52.82 -32.73 1.50
N ALA A 65 53.64 -32.21 2.44
CA ALA A 65 53.26 -31.05 3.25
C ALA A 65 53.14 -29.76 2.40
N ALA A 66 53.96 -29.61 1.37
CA ALA A 66 53.95 -28.45 0.46
C ALA A 66 52.73 -28.45 -0.46
N GLU A 67 52.31 -29.63 -0.95
CA GLU A 67 51.06 -29.79 -1.68
C GLU A 67 49.85 -29.55 -0.76
N ALA A 68 49.82 -30.15 0.43
CA ALA A 68 48.75 -29.90 1.42
C ALA A 68 48.64 -28.41 1.82
N ALA A 69 49.76 -27.70 1.96
CA ALA A 69 49.77 -26.26 2.21
C ALA A 69 49.25 -25.44 1.01
N ARG A 70 49.61 -25.81 -0.23
CA ARG A 70 49.11 -25.17 -1.45
C ARG A 70 47.60 -25.38 -1.62
N ASP A 71 47.12 -26.60 -1.42
CA ASP A 71 45.70 -26.95 -1.57
C ASP A 71 44.85 -26.26 -0.51
N THR A 72 45.30 -26.25 0.75
CA THR A 72 44.60 -25.50 1.82
C THR A 72 44.64 -23.99 1.60
N ALA A 73 45.70 -23.43 1.02
CA ALA A 73 45.75 -22.03 0.62
C ALA A 73 44.78 -21.70 -0.54
N GLN A 74 44.69 -22.55 -1.57
CA GLN A 74 43.74 -22.40 -2.68
C GLN A 74 42.29 -22.53 -2.19
N ALA A 75 41.99 -23.52 -1.35
CA ALA A 75 40.68 -23.70 -0.74
C ALA A 75 40.28 -22.47 0.10
N ARG A 76 41.20 -21.95 0.93
CA ARG A 76 41.02 -20.73 1.71
C ARG A 76 40.76 -19.51 0.83
N GLN A 77 41.46 -19.37 -0.30
CA GLN A 77 41.23 -18.28 -1.28
C GLN A 77 39.86 -18.41 -1.95
N SER A 78 39.42 -19.62 -2.30
CA SER A 78 38.10 -19.88 -2.88
C SER A 78 36.97 -19.54 -1.91
N VAL A 79 37.07 -19.98 -0.65
CA VAL A 79 36.11 -19.62 0.41
C VAL A 79 36.09 -18.11 0.67
N GLU A 80 37.22 -17.41 0.59
CA GLU A 80 37.26 -15.95 0.72
C GLU A 80 36.50 -15.25 -0.41
N GLN A 81 36.66 -15.70 -1.66
CA GLN A 81 35.89 -15.17 -2.79
C GLN A 81 34.39 -15.43 -2.65
N GLN A 82 33.99 -16.62 -2.20
CA GLN A 82 32.60 -16.95 -1.90
C GLN A 82 32.03 -16.06 -0.78
N LEU A 83 32.81 -15.83 0.28
CA LEU A 83 32.45 -15.00 1.43
C LEU A 83 32.31 -13.51 1.09
N VAL A 84 33.08 -12.99 0.13
CA VAL A 84 32.90 -11.63 -0.42
C VAL A 84 31.64 -11.56 -1.31
N ARG A 85 31.40 -12.54 -2.18
CA ARG A 85 30.19 -12.59 -3.03
C ARG A 85 28.91 -12.68 -2.21
N ALA A 86 28.86 -13.58 -1.23
CA ALA A 86 27.72 -13.73 -0.32
C ALA A 86 27.45 -12.45 0.50
N GLN A 87 28.49 -11.68 0.85
CA GLN A 87 28.32 -10.38 1.51
C GLN A 87 27.70 -9.33 0.56
N ALA A 88 28.10 -9.28 -0.70
CA ALA A 88 27.48 -8.41 -1.70
C ALA A 88 26.01 -8.78 -1.93
N GLU A 89 25.70 -10.07 -2.18
CA GLU A 89 24.33 -10.56 -2.34
C GLU A 89 23.42 -10.18 -1.16
N ILE A 90 23.92 -10.27 0.09
CA ILE A 90 23.15 -9.89 1.29
C ILE A 90 22.93 -8.37 1.38
N VAL A 91 23.83 -7.54 0.85
CA VAL A 91 23.63 -6.08 0.77
C VAL A 91 22.57 -5.74 -0.28
N ASP A 92 22.65 -6.35 -1.46
CA ASP A 92 21.70 -6.12 -2.55
C ASP A 92 20.28 -6.62 -2.19
N LEU A 93 20.16 -7.84 -1.64
CA LEU A 93 18.89 -8.38 -1.14
C LEU A 93 18.28 -7.51 -0.02
N LYS A 94 19.10 -6.91 0.87
CA LYS A 94 18.60 -5.94 1.87
C LYS A 94 18.07 -4.66 1.22
N ALA A 95 18.74 -4.18 0.17
CA ALA A 95 18.29 -3.01 -0.57
C ALA A 95 16.99 -3.29 -1.33
N GLU A 96 16.83 -4.47 -1.94
CA GLU A 96 15.55 -4.89 -2.53
C GLU A 96 14.44 -5.03 -1.49
N ARG A 97 14.75 -5.63 -0.34
CA ARG A 97 13.80 -5.82 0.75
C ARG A 97 13.27 -4.50 1.29
N GLU A 98 14.13 -3.49 1.52
CA GLU A 98 13.65 -2.17 1.98
C GLU A 98 12.91 -1.41 0.87
N ARG A 99 13.26 -1.59 -0.42
CA ARG A 99 12.46 -1.07 -1.55
C ARG A 99 11.04 -1.66 -1.54
N ALA A 100 10.90 -2.97 -1.39
CA ALA A 100 9.60 -3.65 -1.28
C ALA A 100 8.82 -3.21 -0.02
N ALA A 101 9.51 -2.96 1.10
CA ALA A 101 8.89 -2.42 2.31
C ALA A 101 8.39 -0.97 2.14
N VAL A 102 9.11 -0.13 1.37
CA VAL A 102 8.67 1.23 1.01
C VAL A 102 7.50 1.19 0.02
N GLU A 103 7.53 0.28 -0.96
CA GLU A 103 6.43 0.03 -1.90
C GLU A 103 5.15 -0.39 -1.15
N ALA A 104 5.22 -1.40 -0.27
CA ALA A 104 4.09 -1.83 0.56
C ALA A 104 3.58 -0.72 1.52
N ARG A 105 4.45 0.13 2.07
CA ARG A 105 4.03 1.30 2.88
C ARG A 105 3.25 2.31 2.04
N ARG A 106 3.75 2.63 0.84
CA ARG A 106 3.08 3.54 -0.11
C ARG A 106 1.72 2.98 -0.54
N ASP A 107 1.67 1.69 -0.84
CA ASP A 107 0.43 1.07 -1.29
C ASP A 107 -0.64 1.03 -0.20
N ALA A 108 -0.25 0.80 1.06
CA ALA A 108 -1.15 0.89 2.21
C ALA A 108 -1.65 2.32 2.47
N GLN A 109 -0.83 3.35 2.23
CA GLN A 109 -1.26 4.75 2.32
C GLN A 109 -2.30 5.08 1.23
N LEU A 110 -2.00 4.73 -0.03
CA LEU A 110 -2.93 4.92 -1.15
C LEU A 110 -4.25 4.16 -0.94
N LEU A 111 -4.19 2.94 -0.39
CA LEU A 111 -5.37 2.16 -0.04
C LEU A 111 -6.25 2.89 0.98
N ALA A 112 -5.67 3.42 2.06
CA ALA A 112 -6.39 4.17 3.10
C ALA A 112 -6.99 5.49 2.57
N GLU A 113 -6.30 6.18 1.66
CA GLU A 113 -6.85 7.34 0.93
C GLU A 113 -8.07 6.97 0.08
N ARG A 114 -8.02 5.84 -0.65
CA ARG A 114 -9.14 5.34 -1.45
C ARG A 114 -10.31 4.88 -0.57
N ASP A 115 -10.06 4.25 0.57
CA ASP A 115 -11.11 3.87 1.54
C ASP A 115 -11.82 5.11 2.11
N SER A 116 -11.06 6.15 2.49
CA SER A 116 -11.60 7.44 2.94
C SER A 116 -12.44 8.12 1.84
N SER A 117 -11.96 8.09 0.60
CA SER A 117 -12.67 8.63 -0.57
C SER A 117 -13.98 7.86 -0.84
N LEU A 118 -13.93 6.52 -0.80
CA LEU A 118 -15.10 5.66 -0.94
C LEU A 118 -16.11 5.89 0.20
N SER A 119 -15.67 6.10 1.44
CA SER A 119 -16.56 6.46 2.55
C SER A 119 -17.25 7.81 2.30
N SER A 120 -16.51 8.82 1.84
CA SER A 120 -17.05 10.15 1.51
C SER A 120 -18.09 10.09 0.38
N ILE A 121 -17.78 9.45 -0.75
CA ILE A 121 -18.70 9.35 -1.88
C ILE A 121 -19.93 8.52 -1.51
N ARG A 122 -19.81 7.43 -0.74
CA ARG A 122 -20.96 6.67 -0.23
C ARG A 122 -21.88 7.51 0.67
N ALA A 123 -21.31 8.40 1.49
CA ALA A 123 -22.09 9.32 2.32
C ALA A 123 -22.87 10.34 1.47
N GLU A 124 -22.23 10.90 0.42
CA GLU A 124 -22.90 11.84 -0.48
C GLU A 124 -23.93 11.14 -1.39
N VAL A 125 -23.68 9.94 -1.90
CA VAL A 125 -24.68 9.11 -2.60
C VAL A 125 -25.91 8.89 -1.72
N LYS A 126 -25.73 8.59 -0.42
CA LYS A 126 -26.83 8.44 0.53
C LYS A 126 -27.59 9.75 0.74
N ARG A 127 -26.89 10.88 0.84
CA ARG A 127 -27.48 12.22 1.01
C ARG A 127 -28.27 12.65 -0.23
N LEU A 128 -27.68 12.54 -1.42
CA LEU A 128 -28.33 12.85 -2.69
C LEU A 128 -29.55 11.94 -2.94
N SER A 129 -29.47 10.65 -2.59
CA SER A 129 -30.62 9.73 -2.67
C SER A 129 -31.77 10.15 -1.75
N ALA A 130 -31.47 10.62 -0.53
CA ALA A 130 -32.49 11.13 0.39
C ALA A 130 -33.09 12.47 -0.09
N SER A 131 -32.26 13.36 -0.65
CA SER A 131 -32.72 14.61 -1.27
C SER A 131 -33.61 14.36 -2.49
N LEU A 132 -33.25 13.37 -3.32
CA LEU A 132 -34.03 12.93 -4.48
C LEU A 132 -35.39 12.37 -4.07
N GLN A 133 -35.44 11.53 -3.03
CA GLN A 133 -36.71 11.03 -2.48
C GLN A 133 -37.60 12.19 -2.01
N SER A 134 -37.05 13.12 -1.21
CA SER A 134 -37.80 14.31 -0.76
C SER A 134 -38.31 15.17 -1.92
N SER A 135 -37.56 15.25 -3.04
CA SER A 135 -37.97 15.95 -4.25
C SER A 135 -39.11 15.24 -5.00
N TYR A 136 -39.13 13.89 -5.01
CA TYR A 136 -40.28 13.13 -5.52
C TYR A 136 -41.51 13.29 -4.62
N ASP A 137 -41.35 13.21 -3.30
CA ASP A 137 -42.44 13.38 -2.33
C ASP A 137 -43.08 14.78 -2.45
N GLU A 138 -42.26 15.84 -2.57
CA GLU A 138 -42.71 17.20 -2.86
C GLU A 138 -43.41 17.30 -4.24
N THR A 139 -42.85 16.66 -5.28
CA THR A 139 -43.40 16.64 -6.64
C THR A 139 -44.76 15.95 -6.73
N ASP A 140 -45.05 15.02 -5.83
CA ASP A 140 -46.35 14.34 -5.72
C ASP A 140 -47.32 15.14 -4.84
N SER A 141 -46.85 15.78 -3.75
CA SER A 141 -47.66 16.72 -2.95
C SER A 141 -48.13 17.93 -3.79
N LEU A 142 -47.23 18.59 -4.51
CA LEU A 142 -47.55 19.71 -5.42
C LEU A 142 -48.53 19.30 -6.53
N ARG A 143 -48.52 18.02 -6.96
CA ARG A 143 -49.48 17.48 -7.92
C ARG A 143 -50.87 17.29 -7.29
N ALA A 144 -50.93 16.82 -6.05
CA ALA A 144 -52.18 16.67 -5.30
C ALA A 144 -52.84 18.02 -5.01
N ASP A 145 -52.09 18.99 -4.47
CA ASP A 145 -52.52 20.37 -4.22
C ASP A 145 -53.10 21.00 -5.49
N ARG A 146 -52.40 20.86 -6.62
CA ARG A 146 -52.86 21.40 -7.90
C ARG A 146 -54.16 20.72 -8.36
N ALA A 147 -54.29 19.40 -8.23
CA ALA A 147 -55.50 18.68 -8.59
C ALA A 147 -56.71 19.10 -7.73
N GLN A 148 -56.52 19.29 -6.42
CA GLN A 148 -57.55 19.81 -5.53
C GLN A 148 -58.00 21.22 -5.93
N LEU A 149 -57.06 22.13 -6.22
CA LEU A 149 -57.38 23.48 -6.68
C LEU A 149 -58.07 23.49 -8.06
N GLN A 150 -57.70 22.59 -8.99
CA GLN A 150 -58.41 22.42 -10.26
C GLN A 150 -59.87 21.99 -10.05
N SER A 151 -60.13 21.09 -9.10
CA SER A 151 -61.50 20.70 -8.73
C SER A 151 -62.28 21.82 -8.04
N ALA A 152 -61.62 22.61 -7.17
CA ALA A 152 -62.24 23.75 -6.49
C ALA A 152 -62.63 24.85 -7.49
N ILE A 153 -61.78 25.13 -8.49
CA ILE A 153 -62.08 26.08 -9.56
C ILE A 153 -63.27 25.64 -10.41
N ALA A 154 -63.35 24.37 -10.81
CA ALA A 154 -64.48 23.87 -11.59
C ALA A 154 -65.82 24.01 -10.82
N LEU A 155 -65.80 23.78 -9.50
CA LEU A 155 -66.95 24.01 -8.63
C LEU A 155 -67.28 25.51 -8.51
N ALA A 156 -66.30 26.37 -8.28
CA ALA A 156 -66.48 27.82 -8.17
C ALA A 156 -67.03 28.44 -9.47
N GLN A 157 -66.52 28.03 -10.64
CA GLN A 157 -67.04 28.44 -11.95
C GLN A 157 -68.51 28.02 -12.13
N THR A 158 -68.87 26.81 -11.73
CA THR A 158 -70.26 26.31 -11.77
C THR A 158 -71.18 27.12 -10.85
N GLN A 159 -70.72 27.42 -9.63
CA GLN A 159 -71.46 28.25 -8.67
C GLN A 159 -71.64 29.68 -9.19
N LEU A 160 -70.59 30.29 -9.73
CA LEU A 160 -70.61 31.64 -10.28
C LEU A 160 -71.62 31.78 -11.42
N GLU A 161 -71.67 30.81 -12.34
CA GLU A 161 -72.62 30.82 -13.45
C GLU A 161 -74.08 30.66 -12.95
N SER A 162 -74.31 29.85 -11.91
CA SER A 162 -75.62 29.76 -11.25
C SER A 162 -76.04 31.08 -10.56
N ALA A 163 -75.08 31.82 -10.00
CA ALA A 163 -75.31 33.14 -9.43
C ALA A 163 -75.60 34.20 -10.52
N ARG A 164 -74.93 34.14 -11.68
CA ARG A 164 -75.20 34.99 -12.84
C ARG A 164 -76.63 34.77 -13.37
N ALA A 165 -77.04 33.51 -13.54
CA ALA A 165 -78.40 33.17 -13.93
C ALA A 165 -79.45 33.68 -12.93
N SER A 166 -79.18 33.53 -11.63
CA SER A 166 -80.06 34.03 -10.55
C SER A 166 -80.18 35.56 -10.55
N ALA A 167 -79.07 36.27 -10.73
CA ALA A 167 -79.05 37.74 -10.82
C ALA A 167 -79.77 38.25 -12.08
N ALA A 168 -79.68 37.53 -13.21
CA ALA A 168 -80.42 37.83 -14.42
C ALA A 168 -81.94 37.63 -14.24
N ALA A 169 -82.36 36.52 -13.61
CA ALA A 169 -83.77 36.26 -13.30
C ALA A 169 -84.38 37.34 -12.38
N LEU A 170 -83.67 37.72 -11.30
CA LEU A 170 -84.08 38.84 -10.43
C LEU A 170 -84.12 40.17 -11.19
N SER A 171 -83.23 40.40 -12.15
CA SER A 171 -83.29 41.59 -13.01
C SER A 171 -84.53 41.64 -13.89
N GLY A 172 -84.97 40.48 -14.43
CA GLY A 172 -86.22 40.36 -15.19
C GLY A 172 -87.44 40.63 -14.31
N ASN A 173 -87.53 39.94 -13.17
CA ASN A 173 -88.62 40.13 -12.20
C ASN A 173 -88.73 41.58 -11.74
N LEU A 174 -87.61 42.26 -11.51
CA LEU A 174 -87.57 43.67 -11.13
C LEU A 174 -88.09 44.61 -12.24
N ALA A 175 -87.85 44.29 -13.52
CA ALA A 175 -88.36 45.05 -14.66
C ALA A 175 -89.90 44.89 -14.76
N SER A 176 -90.39 43.65 -14.81
CA SER A 176 -91.84 43.39 -14.90
C SER A 176 -92.61 43.89 -13.67
N SER A 177 -92.00 43.93 -12.48
CA SER A 177 -92.64 44.51 -11.30
C SER A 177 -92.75 46.04 -11.40
N ARG A 178 -91.72 46.73 -11.94
CA ARG A 178 -91.79 48.18 -12.22
C ARG A 178 -92.83 48.53 -13.27
N GLU A 179 -92.95 47.72 -14.33
CA GLU A 179 -94.00 47.87 -15.34
C GLU A 179 -95.40 47.75 -14.73
N ARG A 180 -95.61 46.76 -13.84
CA ARG A 180 -96.86 46.57 -13.10
C ARG A 180 -97.17 47.73 -12.14
N VAL A 181 -96.17 48.30 -11.45
CA VAL A 181 -96.36 49.51 -10.63
C VAL A 181 -96.75 50.70 -11.51
N SER A 182 -96.05 50.95 -12.62
CA SER A 182 -96.37 52.04 -13.55
C SER A 182 -97.80 51.95 -14.10
N ALA A 183 -98.24 50.73 -14.47
CA ALA A 183 -99.61 50.48 -14.92
C ALA A 183 -100.64 50.72 -13.81
N LEU A 184 -100.39 50.26 -12.58
CA LEU A 184 -101.26 50.48 -11.43
C LEU A 184 -101.30 51.96 -11.00
N GLU A 185 -100.19 52.68 -11.06
CA GLU A 185 -100.18 54.14 -10.87
C GLU A 185 -101.06 54.86 -11.89
N GLN A 186 -101.04 54.43 -13.15
CA GLN A 186 -101.90 54.98 -14.19
C GLN A 186 -103.37 54.66 -13.92
N GLU A 187 -103.70 53.45 -13.49
CA GLU A 187 -105.04 53.03 -13.08
C GLU A 187 -105.54 53.80 -11.84
N VAL A 188 -104.70 54.01 -10.83
CA VAL A 188 -104.96 54.85 -9.64
C VAL A 188 -105.25 56.29 -10.04
N ARG A 189 -104.46 56.88 -10.95
CA ARG A 189 -104.69 58.24 -11.46
C ARG A 189 -106.00 58.34 -12.25
N GLN A 190 -106.33 57.33 -13.07
CA GLN A 190 -107.59 57.29 -13.83
C GLN A 190 -108.83 57.11 -12.93
N THR A 191 -108.80 56.16 -12.00
CA THR A 191 -109.90 55.91 -11.05
C THR A 191 -110.12 57.09 -10.10
N ALA A 192 -109.07 57.75 -9.62
CA ALA A 192 -109.18 59.00 -8.85
C ALA A 192 -109.83 60.13 -9.68
N ALA A 193 -109.48 60.27 -10.96
CA ALA A 193 -110.10 61.25 -11.86
C ALA A 193 -111.58 60.92 -12.14
N GLN A 194 -111.92 59.65 -12.39
CA GLN A 194 -113.30 59.20 -12.56
C GLN A 194 -114.13 59.44 -11.29
N ARG A 195 -113.59 59.13 -10.10
CA ARG A 195 -114.23 59.41 -8.81
C ARG A 195 -114.52 60.90 -8.63
N LYS A 196 -113.56 61.77 -8.95
CA LYS A 196 -113.74 63.23 -8.90
C LYS A 196 -114.82 63.72 -9.88
N ALA A 197 -114.82 63.22 -11.12
CA ALA A 197 -115.82 63.59 -12.12
C ALA A 197 -117.24 63.15 -11.71
N LEU A 198 -117.39 61.91 -11.20
CA LEU A 198 -118.66 61.42 -10.66
C LEU A 198 -119.11 62.21 -9.42
N GLN A 199 -118.18 62.61 -8.55
CA GLN A 199 -118.51 63.44 -7.39
C GLN A 199 -119.05 64.82 -7.80
N THR A 200 -118.41 65.50 -8.75
CA THR A 200 -118.92 66.80 -9.27
C THR A 200 -120.25 66.63 -10.02
N ALA A 201 -120.47 65.52 -10.73
CA ALA A 201 -121.75 65.21 -11.35
C ALA A 201 -122.86 64.97 -10.30
N PHE A 202 -122.55 64.23 -9.23
CA PHE A 202 -123.42 64.01 -8.07
C PHE A 202 -123.78 65.34 -7.36
N GLU A 203 -122.79 66.22 -7.15
CA GLU A 203 -123.00 67.55 -6.56
C GLU A 203 -123.93 68.42 -7.44
N SER A 204 -123.77 68.40 -8.77
CA SER A 204 -124.67 69.08 -9.71
C SER A 204 -126.09 68.48 -9.66
N GLN A 205 -126.21 67.15 -9.73
CA GLN A 205 -127.50 66.46 -9.75
C GLN A 205 -128.29 66.68 -8.45
N ARG A 206 -127.60 66.79 -7.31
CA ARG A 206 -128.20 67.17 -6.03
C ARG A 206 -128.70 68.62 -6.03
N ALA A 207 -127.96 69.56 -6.64
CA ALA A 207 -128.40 70.94 -6.77
C ALA A 207 -129.62 71.09 -7.70
N ASP A 208 -129.63 70.38 -8.82
CA ASP A 208 -130.78 70.37 -9.74
C ASP A 208 -132.01 69.69 -9.12
N SER A 209 -131.82 68.66 -8.29
CA SER A 209 -132.89 68.07 -7.48
C SER A 209 -133.50 69.08 -6.49
N SER A 210 -132.69 69.93 -5.84
CA SER A 210 -133.18 71.03 -4.97
C SER A 210 -133.99 72.06 -5.76
N ARG A 211 -133.48 72.49 -6.92
CA ARG A 211 -134.19 73.42 -7.82
C ARG A 211 -135.55 72.88 -8.25
N LEU A 212 -135.62 71.61 -8.65
CA LEU A 212 -136.89 70.97 -9.04
C LEU A 212 -137.87 70.86 -7.85
N GLN A 213 -137.38 70.68 -6.62
CA GLN A 213 -138.22 70.77 -5.41
C GLN A 213 -138.75 72.20 -5.17
N GLU A 214 -137.91 73.22 -5.33
CA GLU A 214 -138.29 74.64 -5.19
C GLU A 214 -139.29 75.07 -6.28
N GLU A 215 -139.06 74.67 -7.53
CA GLU A 215 -140.00 74.88 -8.64
C GLU A 215 -141.34 74.17 -8.37
N LEU A 216 -141.32 72.92 -7.92
CA LEU A 216 -142.52 72.16 -7.53
C LEU A 216 -143.28 72.83 -6.37
N GLN A 217 -142.58 73.42 -5.39
CA GLN A 217 -143.21 74.21 -4.32
C GLN A 217 -143.82 75.52 -4.85
N SER A 218 -143.11 76.27 -5.69
CA SER A 218 -143.65 77.51 -6.30
C SER A 218 -144.85 77.24 -7.23
N SER A 219 -144.84 76.10 -7.92
CA SER A 219 -145.95 75.63 -8.75
C SER A 219 -147.16 75.26 -7.90
N ARG A 220 -146.96 74.57 -6.76
CA ARG A 220 -148.02 74.31 -5.76
C ARG A 220 -148.61 75.61 -5.19
N GLN A 221 -147.79 76.62 -4.88
CA GLN A 221 -148.27 77.93 -4.43
C GLN A 221 -149.11 78.65 -5.49
N ARG A 222 -148.77 78.51 -6.78
CA ARG A 222 -149.56 79.02 -7.92
C ARG A 222 -150.81 78.17 -8.23
N GLY A 223 -150.90 76.95 -7.69
CA GLY A 223 -152.00 76.02 -7.96
C GLY A 223 -153.38 76.47 -7.47
N GLY A 224 -153.43 77.38 -6.49
CA GLY A 224 -154.68 77.87 -5.89
C GLY A 224 -155.54 78.76 -6.80
N THR A 225 -155.09 79.11 -8.01
CA THR A 225 -155.82 80.02 -8.93
C THR A 225 -156.14 79.41 -10.30
N LEU A 226 -155.79 78.15 -10.55
CA LEU A 226 -155.80 77.54 -11.89
C LEU A 226 -156.49 76.17 -11.95
N GLU A 227 -157.65 76.05 -11.29
CA GLU A 227 -158.42 74.80 -11.16
C GLU A 227 -158.91 74.20 -12.51
N SER A 228 -158.91 74.98 -13.60
CA SER A 228 -159.17 74.49 -14.97
C SER A 228 -157.91 74.00 -15.70
N ALA A 229 -156.74 74.60 -15.42
CA ALA A 229 -155.45 74.06 -15.90
C ALA A 229 -155.04 72.78 -15.14
N LEU A 230 -155.73 72.47 -14.04
CA LEU A 230 -155.47 71.39 -13.10
C LEU A 230 -155.28 70.03 -13.76
N GLU A 231 -155.99 69.70 -14.84
CA GLU A 231 -155.88 68.37 -15.47
C GLU A 231 -154.60 68.21 -16.32
N GLN A 232 -154.21 69.25 -17.07
CA GLN A 232 -152.89 69.28 -17.73
C GLN A 232 -151.76 69.41 -16.69
N ALA A 233 -152.00 70.15 -15.60
CA ALA A 233 -151.07 70.29 -14.48
C ALA A 233 -150.93 68.99 -13.66
N ARG A 234 -151.94 68.13 -13.59
CA ARG A 234 -151.87 66.78 -12.99
C ARG A 234 -150.93 65.88 -13.78
N GLN A 235 -151.06 65.85 -15.10
CA GLN A 235 -150.13 65.11 -15.96
C GLN A 235 -148.69 65.65 -15.81
N ARG A 236 -148.51 66.98 -15.82
CA ARG A 236 -147.18 67.61 -15.65
C ARG A 236 -146.59 67.47 -14.25
N GLY A 237 -147.43 67.45 -13.21
CA GLY A 237 -147.01 67.19 -11.82
C GLY A 237 -146.60 65.73 -11.62
N GLY A 238 -147.30 64.79 -12.26
CA GLY A 238 -146.90 63.39 -12.32
C GLY A 238 -145.57 63.19 -13.06
N GLN A 239 -145.37 63.90 -14.18
CA GLN A 239 -144.10 63.93 -14.91
C GLN A 239 -142.95 64.46 -14.02
N LEU A 240 -143.10 65.64 -13.41
CA LEU A 240 -142.08 66.21 -12.50
C LEU A 240 -141.78 65.31 -11.30
N GLN A 241 -142.78 64.60 -10.76
CA GLN A 241 -142.57 63.65 -9.65
C GLN A 241 -141.86 62.36 -10.11
N ALA A 242 -142.11 61.90 -11.34
CA ALA A 242 -141.37 60.79 -11.96
C ALA A 242 -139.93 61.20 -12.30
N GLU A 243 -139.71 62.41 -12.84
CA GLU A 243 -138.39 62.99 -13.09
C GLU A 243 -137.59 63.16 -11.79
N TYR A 244 -138.22 63.66 -10.71
CA TYR A 244 -137.59 63.72 -9.39
C TYR A 244 -137.19 62.33 -8.88
N ALA A 245 -138.08 61.33 -8.97
CA ALA A 245 -137.79 59.96 -8.54
C ALA A 245 -136.67 59.32 -9.37
N ALA A 246 -136.65 59.53 -10.68
CA ALA A 246 -135.57 59.08 -11.57
C ALA A 246 -134.24 59.76 -11.19
N ARG A 247 -134.23 61.08 -10.99
CA ARG A 247 -133.04 61.81 -10.53
C ARG A 247 -132.56 61.36 -9.15
N GLN A 248 -133.44 60.93 -8.26
CA GLN A 248 -133.07 60.40 -6.94
C GLN A 248 -132.49 58.97 -7.03
N ALA A 249 -133.03 58.11 -7.91
CA ALA A 249 -132.48 56.78 -8.15
C ALA A 249 -131.10 56.83 -8.84
N GLU A 250 -130.94 57.71 -9.82
CA GLU A 250 -129.64 58.03 -10.44
C GLU A 250 -128.63 58.58 -9.42
N LEU A 251 -129.06 59.41 -8.47
CA LEU A 251 -128.21 59.95 -7.41
C LEU A 251 -127.64 58.83 -6.52
N GLN A 252 -128.47 57.89 -6.09
CA GLN A 252 -128.05 56.72 -5.31
C GLN A 252 -127.16 55.76 -6.12
N ALA A 253 -127.40 55.63 -7.44
CA ALA A 253 -126.52 54.90 -8.34
C ALA A 253 -125.15 55.59 -8.49
N ALA A 254 -125.08 56.92 -8.44
CA ALA A 254 -123.83 57.66 -8.44
C ALA A 254 -123.08 57.52 -7.10
N GLU A 255 -123.78 57.64 -5.95
CA GLU A 255 -123.18 57.45 -4.60
C GLU A 255 -122.54 56.07 -4.45
N SER A 256 -123.29 55.00 -4.77
CA SER A 256 -122.78 53.63 -4.71
C SER A 256 -121.59 53.40 -5.66
N ARG A 257 -121.57 54.04 -6.83
CA ARG A 257 -120.45 53.98 -7.78
C ARG A 257 -119.23 54.76 -7.31
N ILE A 258 -119.40 55.89 -6.62
CA ILE A 258 -118.31 56.64 -5.96
C ILE A 258 -117.71 55.80 -4.83
N ALA A 259 -118.53 55.15 -4.01
CA ALA A 259 -118.06 54.27 -2.94
C ALA A 259 -117.27 53.06 -3.47
N ALA A 260 -117.78 52.39 -4.52
CA ALA A 260 -117.06 51.30 -5.18
C ALA A 260 -115.73 51.74 -5.81
N LEU A 261 -115.68 52.92 -6.43
CA LEU A 261 -114.44 53.50 -6.96
C LEU A 261 -113.44 53.92 -5.86
N ALA A 262 -113.92 54.35 -4.69
CA ALA A 262 -113.05 54.61 -3.54
C ALA A 262 -112.40 53.31 -3.03
N GLN A 263 -113.20 52.27 -2.80
CA GLN A 263 -112.68 50.96 -2.38
C GLN A 263 -111.70 50.36 -3.41
N SER A 264 -111.98 50.54 -4.71
CA SER A 264 -111.08 50.13 -5.79
C SER A 264 -109.75 50.90 -5.79
N LEU A 265 -109.78 52.20 -5.47
CA LEU A 265 -108.58 53.04 -5.38
C LEU A 265 -107.69 52.62 -4.21
N ASP A 266 -108.29 52.33 -3.05
CA ASP A 266 -107.57 51.92 -1.84
C ASP A 266 -106.87 50.57 -2.04
N VAL A 267 -107.59 49.57 -2.59
CA VAL A 267 -107.03 48.24 -2.95
C VAL A 267 -105.91 48.34 -4.01
N ALA A 268 -106.02 49.28 -4.95
CA ALA A 268 -104.96 49.54 -5.92
C ALA A 268 -103.72 50.18 -5.26
N GLY A 269 -103.92 51.11 -4.32
CA GLY A 269 -102.86 51.72 -3.52
C GLY A 269 -102.11 50.70 -2.63
N GLU A 270 -102.83 49.80 -1.97
CA GLU A 270 -102.23 48.70 -1.20
C GLU A 270 -101.35 47.79 -2.10
N ARG A 271 -101.83 47.45 -3.29
CA ARG A 271 -101.09 46.67 -4.30
C ARG A 271 -99.84 47.40 -4.80
N VAL A 272 -99.91 48.71 -5.05
CA VAL A 272 -98.71 49.52 -5.36
C VAL A 272 -97.70 49.45 -4.22
N SER A 273 -98.12 49.74 -2.98
CA SER A 273 -97.21 49.73 -1.81
C SER A 273 -96.57 48.35 -1.54
N THR A 274 -97.24 47.27 -1.94
CA THR A 274 -96.74 45.90 -1.81
C THR A 274 -95.69 45.61 -2.87
N LEU A 275 -95.98 45.92 -4.14
CA LEU A 275 -95.03 45.79 -5.25
C LEU A 275 -93.80 46.69 -5.06
N GLU A 276 -93.94 47.88 -4.46
CA GLU A 276 -92.80 48.75 -4.13
C GLU A 276 -91.84 48.09 -3.12
N ARG A 277 -92.37 47.40 -2.08
CA ARG A 277 -91.55 46.62 -1.14
C ARG A 277 -90.87 45.44 -1.82
N GLU A 278 -91.59 44.70 -2.67
CA GLU A 278 -91.01 43.59 -3.46
C GLU A 278 -89.90 44.07 -4.40
N ILE A 279 -90.09 45.23 -5.03
CA ILE A 279 -89.10 45.89 -5.89
C ILE A 279 -87.84 46.27 -5.10
N GLU A 280 -87.95 46.78 -3.87
CA GLU A 280 -86.78 47.15 -3.07
C GLU A 280 -86.06 45.93 -2.46
N GLN A 281 -86.81 44.92 -2.02
CA GLN A 281 -86.24 43.61 -1.64
C GLN A 281 -85.49 42.96 -2.82
N GLY A 282 -86.08 43.00 -4.02
CA GLY A 282 -85.44 42.52 -5.25
C GLY A 282 -84.17 43.29 -5.65
N ARG A 283 -84.12 44.61 -5.41
CA ARG A 283 -82.88 45.40 -5.57
C ARG A 283 -81.81 44.98 -4.58
N SER A 284 -82.17 44.85 -3.31
CA SER A 284 -81.27 44.45 -2.23
C SER A 284 -80.66 43.07 -2.49
N ALA A 285 -81.49 42.09 -2.87
CA ALA A 285 -81.06 40.75 -3.25
C ALA A 285 -80.14 40.76 -4.49
N ARG A 286 -80.46 41.57 -5.52
CA ARG A 286 -79.61 41.70 -6.72
C ARG A 286 -78.29 42.41 -6.45
N ALA A 287 -78.24 43.32 -5.47
CA ALA A 287 -77.00 43.95 -5.01
C ALA A 287 -76.11 42.94 -4.28
N ALA A 288 -76.64 42.26 -3.27
CA ALA A 288 -75.90 41.22 -2.54
C ALA A 288 -75.37 40.10 -3.46
N LEU A 289 -76.17 39.67 -4.45
CA LEU A 289 -75.71 38.72 -5.47
C LEU A 289 -74.60 39.27 -6.35
N ARG A 290 -74.65 40.54 -6.79
CA ARG A 290 -73.57 41.18 -7.54
C ARG A 290 -72.27 41.21 -6.74
N ASP A 291 -72.35 41.60 -5.46
CA ASP A 291 -71.16 41.77 -4.62
C ASP A 291 -70.53 40.40 -4.31
N SER A 292 -71.36 39.37 -4.08
CA SER A 292 -70.93 37.97 -3.99
C SER A 292 -70.30 37.45 -5.29
N LEU A 293 -70.77 37.92 -6.45
CA LEU A 293 -70.23 37.53 -7.77
C LEU A 293 -68.85 38.15 -8.00
N ALA A 294 -68.68 39.43 -7.67
CA ALA A 294 -67.38 40.10 -7.72
C ALA A 294 -66.38 39.45 -6.76
N GLY A 295 -66.82 39.07 -5.55
CA GLY A 295 -66.01 38.25 -4.63
C GLY A 295 -65.54 36.95 -5.28
N GLY A 296 -66.48 36.13 -5.76
CA GLY A 296 -66.17 34.85 -6.43
C GLY A 296 -65.28 34.98 -7.67
N GLU A 297 -65.40 36.05 -8.46
CA GLU A 297 -64.51 36.34 -9.60
C GLU A 297 -63.07 36.66 -9.13
N THR A 298 -62.90 37.38 -8.02
CA THR A 298 -61.56 37.63 -7.44
C THR A 298 -60.93 36.37 -6.83
N GLU A 299 -61.72 35.54 -6.14
CA GLU A 299 -61.26 34.26 -5.57
C GLU A 299 -60.85 33.27 -6.68
N LEU A 300 -61.65 33.19 -7.75
CA LEU A 300 -61.34 32.40 -8.94
C LEU A 300 -60.01 32.83 -9.56
N SER A 301 -59.81 34.12 -9.81
CA SER A 301 -58.55 34.62 -10.39
C SER A 301 -57.34 34.36 -9.47
N ALA A 302 -57.50 34.47 -8.15
CA ALA A 302 -56.46 34.12 -7.19
C ALA A 302 -56.12 32.63 -7.20
N ALA A 303 -57.12 31.74 -7.35
CA ALA A 303 -56.92 30.31 -7.47
C ALA A 303 -56.24 29.92 -8.80
N GLU A 304 -56.61 30.54 -9.92
CA GLU A 304 -55.97 30.35 -11.23
C GLU A 304 -54.48 30.76 -11.18
N GLN A 305 -54.18 31.92 -10.58
CA GLN A 305 -52.79 32.36 -10.34
C GLN A 305 -52.03 31.39 -9.43
N ARG A 306 -52.67 30.81 -8.41
CA ARG A 306 -52.04 29.80 -7.54
C ARG A 306 -51.72 28.51 -8.32
N ILE A 307 -52.59 28.05 -9.21
CA ILE A 307 -52.33 26.89 -10.08
C ILE A 307 -51.19 27.15 -11.08
N ALA A 308 -51.08 28.38 -11.62
CA ALA A 308 -49.95 28.77 -12.46
C ALA A 308 -48.62 28.66 -11.70
N ARG A 309 -48.55 29.23 -10.48
CA ARG A 309 -47.36 29.14 -9.60
C ARG A 309 -47.05 27.70 -9.17
N LEU A 310 -48.06 26.90 -8.84
CA LEU A 310 -47.91 25.46 -8.54
C LEU A 310 -47.43 24.66 -9.74
N THR A 311 -47.83 25.03 -10.96
CA THR A 311 -47.36 24.36 -12.19
C THR A 311 -45.89 24.72 -12.47
N GLN A 312 -45.49 25.97 -12.27
CA GLN A 312 -44.10 26.43 -12.45
C GLN A 312 -43.15 25.78 -11.41
N THR A 313 -43.56 25.73 -10.14
CA THR A 313 -42.79 25.04 -9.09
C THR A 313 -42.74 23.53 -9.33
N LEU A 314 -43.83 22.90 -9.77
CA LEU A 314 -43.84 21.49 -10.17
C LEU A 314 -42.90 21.17 -11.35
N SER A 315 -42.70 22.09 -12.30
CA SER A 315 -41.66 21.92 -13.34
C SER A 315 -40.24 22.04 -12.77
N ALA A 316 -39.97 23.05 -11.93
CA ALA A 316 -38.66 23.24 -11.32
C ALA A 316 -38.27 22.08 -10.37
N ALA A 317 -39.22 21.55 -9.60
CA ALA A 317 -39.05 20.38 -8.76
C ALA A 317 -38.67 19.13 -9.59
N LYS A 318 -39.31 18.92 -10.74
CA LYS A 318 -38.96 17.83 -11.66
C LYS A 318 -37.59 17.99 -12.30
N GLU A 319 -37.17 19.21 -12.60
CA GLU A 319 -35.85 19.49 -13.18
C GLU A 319 -34.74 19.33 -12.15
N THR A 320 -34.93 19.81 -10.92
CA THR A 320 -34.00 19.56 -9.80
C THR A 320 -33.92 18.08 -9.45
N GLY A 321 -35.05 17.35 -9.40
CA GLY A 321 -35.08 15.90 -9.22
C GLY A 321 -34.33 15.13 -10.32
N ARG A 322 -34.47 15.51 -11.59
CA ARG A 322 -33.64 14.94 -12.69
C ARG A 322 -32.15 15.24 -12.52
N GLY A 323 -31.80 16.45 -12.08
CA GLY A 323 -30.41 16.83 -11.79
C GLY A 323 -29.81 15.98 -10.67
N MET A 324 -30.52 15.85 -9.55
CA MET A 324 -30.14 14.99 -8.42
C MET A 324 -30.03 13.52 -8.85
N GLN A 325 -30.95 13.02 -9.67
CA GLN A 325 -30.88 11.65 -10.21
C GLN A 325 -29.62 11.44 -11.07
N SER A 326 -29.26 12.39 -11.92
CA SER A 326 -28.02 12.33 -12.70
C SER A 326 -26.76 12.35 -11.80
N GLN A 327 -26.77 13.12 -10.71
CA GLN A 327 -25.67 13.16 -9.74
C GLN A 327 -25.57 11.86 -8.93
N VAL A 328 -26.70 11.24 -8.56
CA VAL A 328 -26.72 9.93 -7.90
C VAL A 328 -26.11 8.84 -8.78
N GLU A 329 -26.44 8.79 -10.08
CA GLU A 329 -25.83 7.81 -10.98
C GLU A 329 -24.35 8.09 -11.26
N GLN A 330 -23.93 9.36 -11.42
CA GLN A 330 -22.52 9.71 -11.55
C GLN A 330 -21.72 9.27 -10.31
N ALA A 331 -22.19 9.60 -9.10
CA ALA A 331 -21.51 9.22 -7.86
C ALA A 331 -21.55 7.70 -7.60
N ARG A 332 -22.53 6.97 -8.17
CA ARG A 332 -22.52 5.49 -8.21
C ARG A 332 -21.44 4.95 -9.15
N THR A 333 -21.26 5.51 -10.35
CA THR A 333 -20.15 5.12 -11.24
C THR A 333 -18.80 5.42 -10.60
N GLU A 334 -18.60 6.60 -10.01
CA GLU A 334 -17.38 6.95 -9.28
C GLU A 334 -17.12 5.99 -8.09
N THR A 335 -18.17 5.61 -7.34
CA THR A 335 -18.06 4.59 -6.27
C THR A 335 -17.66 3.22 -6.80
N SER A 336 -18.10 2.84 -8.00
CA SER A 336 -17.73 1.59 -8.66
C SER A 336 -16.27 1.61 -9.12
N ASP A 337 -15.84 2.69 -9.76
CA ASP A 337 -14.50 2.83 -10.31
C ASP A 337 -13.44 2.94 -9.20
N LEU A 338 -13.66 3.77 -8.16
CA LEU A 338 -12.78 3.81 -6.99
C LEU A 338 -12.73 2.45 -6.26
N ARG A 339 -13.77 1.62 -6.34
CA ARG A 339 -13.74 0.28 -5.75
C ARG A 339 -12.92 -0.69 -6.59
N ALA A 340 -13.03 -0.63 -7.92
CA ALA A 340 -12.15 -1.39 -8.81
C ALA A 340 -10.68 -0.97 -8.67
N GLU A 341 -10.39 0.31 -8.41
CA GLU A 341 -9.06 0.78 -8.02
C GLU A 341 -8.63 0.25 -6.65
N TYR A 342 -9.50 0.30 -5.63
CA TYR A 342 -9.21 -0.21 -4.29
C TYR A 342 -8.85 -1.71 -4.31
N ASP A 343 -9.65 -2.53 -5.01
CA ASP A 343 -9.42 -3.98 -5.08
C ASP A 343 -8.10 -4.31 -5.83
N ARG A 344 -7.71 -3.51 -6.83
CA ARG A 344 -6.38 -3.58 -7.47
C ARG A 344 -5.27 -3.16 -6.52
N GLN A 345 -5.45 -2.07 -5.77
CA GLN A 345 -4.47 -1.53 -4.85
C GLN A 345 -4.22 -2.49 -3.66
N GLN A 346 -5.27 -3.15 -3.17
CA GLN A 346 -5.19 -4.22 -2.18
C GLN A 346 -4.42 -5.43 -2.72
N THR A 347 -4.61 -5.76 -4.00
CA THR A 347 -3.86 -6.83 -4.68
C THR A 347 -2.37 -6.50 -4.75
N LEU A 348 -2.01 -5.28 -5.17
CA LEU A 348 -0.62 -4.79 -5.21
C LEU A 348 0.03 -4.83 -3.83
N LEU A 349 -0.64 -4.30 -2.80
CA LEU A 349 -0.18 -4.34 -1.41
C LEU A 349 0.11 -5.78 -0.95
N SER A 350 -0.79 -6.72 -1.23
CA SER A 350 -0.59 -8.13 -0.86
C SER A 350 0.60 -8.78 -1.57
N ALA A 351 0.85 -8.42 -2.84
CA ALA A 351 1.99 -8.91 -3.61
C ALA A 351 3.33 -8.31 -3.11
N ALA A 352 3.36 -7.01 -2.78
CA ALA A 352 4.52 -6.37 -2.19
C ALA A 352 4.86 -6.94 -0.81
N GLN A 353 3.85 -7.23 0.02
CA GLN A 353 4.01 -7.91 1.31
C GLN A 353 4.53 -9.35 1.14
N ALA A 354 4.01 -10.13 0.18
CA ALA A 354 4.49 -11.47 -0.11
C ALA A 354 5.95 -11.47 -0.58
N ARG A 355 6.32 -10.55 -1.49
CA ARG A 355 7.71 -10.39 -1.95
C ARG A 355 8.65 -9.97 -0.81
N ALA A 356 8.22 -9.09 0.10
CA ALA A 356 9.01 -8.71 1.25
C ALA A 356 9.26 -9.89 2.21
N ALA A 357 8.27 -10.76 2.41
CA ALA A 357 8.42 -11.99 3.20
C ALA A 357 9.36 -13.02 2.52
N GLU A 358 9.24 -13.21 1.20
CA GLU A 358 10.14 -14.05 0.41
C GLU A 358 11.59 -13.57 0.50
N LEU A 359 11.82 -12.25 0.37
CA LEU A 359 13.13 -11.63 0.56
C LEU A 359 13.67 -11.79 1.98
N ASP A 360 12.84 -11.66 3.02
CA ASP A 360 13.26 -11.90 4.41
C ASP A 360 13.65 -13.37 4.65
N THR A 361 12.95 -14.36 4.06
CA THR A 361 13.37 -15.77 4.13
C THR A 361 14.68 -16.04 3.37
N THR A 362 14.84 -15.44 2.19
CA THR A 362 16.05 -15.55 1.36
C THR A 362 17.26 -14.93 2.06
N LEU A 363 17.07 -13.77 2.70
CA LEU A 363 18.08 -13.11 3.52
C LEU A 363 18.47 -13.96 4.73
N SER A 364 17.51 -14.61 5.40
CA SER A 364 17.80 -15.53 6.51
C SER A 364 18.66 -16.72 6.03
N ALA A 365 18.33 -17.32 4.89
CA ALA A 365 19.10 -18.42 4.31
C ALA A 365 20.54 -18.00 3.94
N ARG A 366 20.69 -16.88 3.21
CA ARG A 366 22.02 -16.34 2.86
C ARG A 366 22.84 -15.91 4.08
N MET A 367 22.21 -15.36 5.13
CA MET A 367 22.92 -15.04 6.38
C MET A 367 23.44 -16.29 7.09
N GLN A 368 22.69 -17.41 7.06
CA GLN A 368 23.17 -18.69 7.59
C GLN A 368 24.33 -19.26 6.75
N GLU A 369 24.22 -19.19 5.41
CA GLU A 369 25.29 -19.59 4.49
C GLU A 369 26.58 -18.77 4.73
N LEU A 370 26.46 -17.45 4.93
CA LEU A 370 27.60 -16.60 5.28
C LEU A 370 28.22 -16.95 6.65
N GLN A 371 27.44 -17.41 7.63
CA GLN A 371 28.00 -17.95 8.89
C GLN A 371 28.77 -19.24 8.64
N ASN A 372 28.22 -20.16 7.83
CA ASN A 372 28.89 -21.41 7.48
C ASN A 372 30.20 -21.15 6.73
N LEU A 373 30.22 -20.22 5.76
CA LEU A 373 31.44 -19.78 5.05
C LEU A 373 32.47 -19.15 5.99
N ARG A 374 32.05 -18.37 7.01
CA ARG A 374 32.95 -17.83 8.04
C ARG A 374 33.59 -18.93 8.89
N GLN A 375 32.83 -19.97 9.24
CA GLN A 375 33.36 -21.13 9.96
C GLN A 375 34.35 -21.93 9.10
N ALA A 376 34.01 -22.20 7.83
CA ALA A 376 34.89 -22.87 6.88
C ALA A 376 36.20 -22.08 6.64
N ARG A 377 36.12 -20.75 6.51
CA ARG A 377 37.30 -19.86 6.43
C ARG A 377 38.20 -20.01 7.66
N ALA A 378 37.62 -20.03 8.87
CA ALA A 378 38.38 -20.16 10.11
C ALA A 378 39.08 -21.53 10.21
N GLN A 379 38.39 -22.62 9.86
CA GLN A 379 38.96 -23.97 9.80
C GLN A 379 40.09 -24.06 8.76
N ALA A 380 39.89 -23.53 7.55
CA ALA A 380 40.91 -23.51 6.51
C ALA A 380 42.12 -22.64 6.87
N ALA A 381 41.92 -21.54 7.62
CA ALA A 381 43.01 -20.73 8.16
C ALA A 381 43.81 -21.49 9.24
N GLN A 382 43.14 -22.23 10.13
CA GLN A 382 43.81 -23.07 11.13
C GLN A 382 44.60 -24.22 10.49
N GLN A 383 44.03 -24.91 9.49
CA GLN A 383 44.73 -25.96 8.73
C GLN A 383 45.93 -25.40 7.95
N SER A 384 45.75 -24.26 7.28
CA SER A 384 46.82 -23.53 6.59
C SER A 384 47.99 -23.21 7.55
N GLN A 385 47.70 -22.73 8.77
CA GLN A 385 48.73 -22.48 9.78
C GLN A 385 49.40 -23.77 10.28
N GLN A 386 48.65 -24.86 10.48
CA GLN A 386 49.22 -26.15 10.88
C GLN A 386 50.13 -26.76 9.81
N ASN A 387 49.79 -26.61 8.53
CA ASN A 387 50.63 -27.06 7.41
C ASN A 387 51.88 -26.20 7.25
N GLU A 388 51.78 -24.88 7.46
CA GLU A 388 52.91 -23.93 7.42
C GLU A 388 53.92 -24.17 8.57
N HIS A 389 53.43 -24.47 9.77
CA HIS A 389 54.29 -24.92 10.89
C HIS A 389 55.00 -26.24 10.57
N ARG A 390 54.27 -27.27 10.11
CA ARG A 390 54.85 -28.57 9.73
C ARG A 390 55.91 -28.45 8.63
N LEU A 391 55.71 -27.57 7.64
CA LEU A 391 56.71 -27.28 6.61
C LEU A 391 57.98 -26.64 7.18
N THR A 392 57.84 -25.82 8.23
CA THR A 392 58.98 -25.20 8.91
C THR A 392 59.75 -26.23 9.75
N GLU A 393 59.03 -27.12 10.43
CA GLU A 393 59.59 -28.27 11.16
C GLU A 393 60.34 -29.23 10.20
N LEU A 394 59.67 -29.70 9.14
CA LEU A 394 60.25 -30.61 8.13
C LEU A 394 61.49 -30.05 7.43
N ARG A 395 61.56 -28.72 7.24
CA ARG A 395 62.77 -28.08 6.70
C ARG A 395 63.92 -28.06 7.69
N GLY A 396 63.67 -27.72 8.95
CA GLY A 396 64.70 -27.77 10.00
C GLY A 396 65.25 -29.18 10.21
N ASP A 397 64.38 -30.19 10.13
CA ASP A 397 64.78 -31.60 10.13
C ASP A 397 65.58 -31.97 8.87
N PHE A 398 65.12 -31.56 7.68
CA PHE A 398 65.83 -31.80 6.41
C PHE A 398 67.22 -31.16 6.39
N ASP A 399 67.36 -29.88 6.74
CA ASP A 399 68.64 -29.16 6.82
C ASP A 399 69.60 -29.89 7.77
N THR A 400 69.08 -30.30 8.94
CA THR A 400 69.84 -31.07 9.94
C THR A 400 70.27 -32.45 9.43
N LEU A 401 69.47 -33.08 8.57
CA LEU A 401 69.73 -34.39 7.99
C LEU A 401 70.70 -34.31 6.80
N GLN A 402 70.59 -33.25 5.99
CA GLN A 402 71.51 -32.93 4.92
C GLN A 402 72.92 -32.69 5.48
N VAL A 403 73.08 -31.88 6.53
CA VAL A 403 74.39 -31.65 7.18
C VAL A 403 75.01 -32.95 7.71
N LYS A 404 74.20 -33.94 8.13
CA LYS A 404 74.69 -35.28 8.52
C LYS A 404 75.12 -36.10 7.30
N TYR A 405 74.38 -36.02 6.20
CA TYR A 405 74.66 -36.73 4.95
C TYR A 405 75.93 -36.19 4.27
N ASP A 406 76.08 -34.87 4.15
CA ASP A 406 77.24 -34.22 3.56
C ASP A 406 78.54 -34.55 4.32
N ARG A 407 78.47 -34.73 5.64
CA ARG A 407 79.59 -35.23 6.48
C ARG A 407 79.98 -36.69 6.21
N LEU A 408 79.09 -37.50 5.62
CA LEU A 408 79.29 -38.94 5.38
C LEU A 408 79.70 -39.28 3.94
N ILE A 409 79.37 -38.43 2.96
CA ILE A 409 79.77 -38.63 1.55
C ILE A 409 81.11 -37.98 1.17
N GLN A 410 81.78 -37.28 2.09
CA GLN A 410 83.11 -36.74 1.84
C GLN A 410 84.13 -37.86 1.55
N PRO A 411 84.94 -37.75 0.48
CA PRO A 411 85.90 -38.79 0.11
C PRO A 411 86.96 -38.96 1.20
N ALA A 412 87.47 -40.18 1.39
CA ALA A 412 88.49 -40.44 2.40
C ALA A 412 89.74 -39.56 2.18
N ARG A 413 90.23 -38.92 3.26
CA ARG A 413 91.41 -38.05 3.24
C ARG A 413 92.64 -38.80 2.73
N ASN A 414 93.12 -38.44 1.55
CA ASN A 414 94.25 -39.10 0.89
C ASN A 414 95.39 -38.10 0.60
N ALA A 415 96.62 -38.60 0.57
CA ALA A 415 97.81 -37.87 0.20
C ALA A 415 98.17 -38.00 -1.30
N ASP A 416 97.58 -38.96 -2.02
CA ASP A 416 97.89 -39.18 -3.44
C ASP A 416 97.55 -37.95 -4.30
N GLY A 417 98.52 -37.51 -5.11
CA GLY A 417 98.42 -36.32 -5.97
C GLY A 417 98.46 -34.98 -5.23
N LYS A 418 98.55 -34.96 -3.89
CA LYS A 418 98.59 -33.76 -3.06
C LYS A 418 100.03 -33.32 -2.76
N HIS A 419 100.23 -32.05 -2.47
CA HIS A 419 101.51 -31.54 -1.98
C HIS A 419 101.64 -31.86 -0.48
N VAL A 420 102.42 -32.88 -0.15
CA VAL A 420 102.54 -33.43 1.21
C VAL A 420 103.64 -32.71 2.00
N VAL A 421 103.23 -32.08 3.10
CA VAL A 421 104.11 -31.37 4.03
C VAL A 421 104.10 -32.09 5.38
N GLU A 422 105.26 -32.48 5.91
CA GLU A 422 105.34 -33.19 7.19
C GLU A 422 105.70 -32.24 8.34
N VAL A 423 104.85 -32.20 9.36
CA VAL A 423 104.97 -31.34 10.54
C VAL A 423 105.13 -32.22 11.78
N ARG A 424 106.38 -32.45 12.19
CA ARG A 424 106.70 -33.14 13.44
C ARG A 424 106.56 -32.19 14.62
N TYR A 425 105.95 -32.66 15.71
CA TYR A 425 105.84 -31.89 16.96
C TYR A 425 106.24 -32.76 18.17
N ASP A 426 107.17 -32.25 18.98
CA ASP A 426 107.64 -32.91 20.20
C ASP A 426 108.10 -31.88 21.26
N LYS A 427 108.30 -32.36 22.50
CA LYS A 427 108.59 -31.57 23.70
C LYS A 427 109.86 -32.15 24.36
N GLY A 428 111.00 -31.56 24.01
CA GLY A 428 112.31 -31.94 24.55
C GLY A 428 112.62 -31.27 25.90
N THR A 429 113.82 -31.56 26.42
CA THR A 429 114.33 -30.97 27.68
C THR A 429 114.50 -29.45 27.64
N GLU A 430 114.61 -28.87 26.44
CA GLU A 430 114.72 -27.42 26.21
C GLU A 430 113.39 -26.79 25.72
N GLY A 431 112.28 -27.54 25.78
CA GLY A 431 110.94 -27.09 25.40
C GLY A 431 110.42 -27.69 24.09
N TYR A 432 109.41 -27.02 23.52
CA TYR A 432 108.74 -27.48 22.30
C TYR A 432 109.61 -27.35 21.06
N ARG A 433 109.58 -28.38 20.20
CA ARG A 433 110.29 -28.43 18.93
C ARG A 433 109.30 -28.77 17.82
N ILE A 434 109.40 -28.04 16.71
CA ILE A 434 108.65 -28.30 15.48
C ILE A 434 109.66 -28.63 14.39
N GLY A 435 109.53 -29.81 13.79
CA GLY A 435 110.26 -30.20 12.59
C GLY A 435 109.36 -30.05 11.37
N LEU A 436 109.68 -29.16 10.45
CA LEU A 436 108.97 -29.00 9.17
C LEU A 436 109.80 -29.57 8.02
N LYS A 437 109.17 -30.40 7.19
CA LYS A 437 109.74 -30.97 5.97
C LYS A 437 108.76 -30.74 4.81
N ASP A 438 109.19 -29.99 3.81
CA ASP A 438 108.47 -29.81 2.54
C ASP A 438 108.46 -31.12 1.72
N SER A 439 107.58 -31.25 0.73
CA SER A 439 107.61 -32.37 -0.23
C SER A 439 108.92 -32.43 -1.02
N ALA A 440 109.67 -31.33 -1.13
CA ALA A 440 111.00 -31.28 -1.75
C ALA A 440 112.17 -31.59 -0.78
N ASP A 441 111.93 -31.59 0.54
CA ASP A 441 112.98 -31.73 1.55
C ASP A 441 113.32 -33.20 1.86
N GLN A 442 114.61 -33.53 1.90
CA GLN A 442 115.07 -34.87 2.29
C GLN A 442 115.07 -35.09 3.82
N ALA A 443 115.05 -34.03 4.62
CA ALA A 443 115.13 -34.08 6.08
C ALA A 443 114.29 -32.96 6.73
N TYR A 444 113.96 -33.11 8.02
CA TYR A 444 113.18 -32.11 8.75
C TYR A 444 114.05 -30.91 9.15
N SER A 445 113.62 -29.71 8.76
CA SER A 445 114.15 -28.44 9.28
C SER A 445 113.49 -28.09 10.61
N THR A 446 114.25 -27.75 11.64
CA THR A 446 113.66 -27.27 12.91
C THR A 446 113.24 -25.81 12.76
N VAL A 447 112.00 -25.48 13.13
CA VAL A 447 111.40 -24.15 12.97
C VAL A 447 110.67 -23.69 14.24
N GLY A 448 110.56 -22.38 14.45
CA GLY A 448 109.67 -21.81 15.47
C GLY A 448 108.20 -21.85 15.04
N ARG A 449 107.25 -21.75 15.98
CA ARG A 449 105.80 -21.81 15.68
C ARG A 449 105.36 -20.75 14.66
N ASP A 450 105.76 -19.49 14.87
CA ASP A 450 105.45 -18.39 13.95
C ASP A 450 106.12 -18.55 12.56
N GLN A 451 107.14 -19.41 12.45
CA GLN A 451 107.83 -19.74 11.20
C GLN A 451 107.21 -20.96 10.51
N LEU A 452 106.70 -21.93 11.27
CA LEU A 452 105.81 -22.99 10.78
C LEU A 452 104.57 -22.36 10.13
N MET A 453 103.84 -21.53 10.88
CA MET A 453 102.57 -20.94 10.42
C MET A 453 102.79 -20.14 9.14
N ARG A 454 103.77 -19.20 9.11
CA ARG A 454 104.12 -18.47 7.88
C ARG A 454 104.50 -19.35 6.69
N ARG A 455 105.27 -20.44 6.90
CA ARG A 455 105.58 -21.38 5.81
C ARG A 455 104.33 -22.14 5.34
N LEU A 456 103.43 -22.53 6.24
CA LEU A 456 102.16 -23.16 5.89
C LEU A 456 101.19 -22.16 5.21
N ASP A 457 101.20 -20.87 5.60
CA ASP A 457 100.47 -19.79 4.92
C ASP A 457 100.95 -19.65 3.47
N GLU A 458 102.27 -19.57 3.25
CA GLU A 458 102.85 -19.53 1.91
C GLU A 458 102.52 -20.78 1.09
N LEU A 459 102.61 -21.97 1.69
CA LEU A 459 102.32 -23.24 1.01
C LEU A 459 100.83 -23.38 0.71
N LYS A 460 99.94 -22.88 1.58
CA LYS A 460 98.49 -22.81 1.33
C LYS A 460 98.17 -21.79 0.24
N ALA A 461 98.85 -20.65 0.20
CA ALA A 461 98.71 -19.68 -0.89
C ALA A 461 99.19 -20.25 -2.24
N ARG A 462 100.25 -21.07 -2.24
CA ARG A 462 100.80 -21.74 -3.44
C ARG A 462 99.96 -22.94 -3.92
N HIS A 463 99.51 -23.80 -3.01
CA HIS A 463 98.92 -25.11 -3.32
C HIS A 463 97.41 -25.23 -3.01
N LYS A 464 96.83 -24.30 -2.25
CA LYS A 464 95.38 -24.20 -1.97
C LYS A 464 94.78 -25.57 -1.56
N ASP A 465 93.80 -26.03 -2.33
CA ASP A 465 93.02 -27.26 -2.11
C ASP A 465 93.83 -28.55 -2.43
N ASP A 466 95.11 -28.42 -2.76
CA ASP A 466 96.08 -29.52 -2.91
C ASP A 466 97.11 -29.64 -1.77
N LEU A 467 97.06 -28.77 -0.75
CA LEU A 467 97.95 -28.88 0.41
C LEU A 467 97.51 -30.00 1.38
N TYR A 468 98.35 -31.02 1.55
CA TYR A 468 98.18 -32.07 2.56
C TYR A 468 99.19 -31.87 3.69
N VAL A 469 98.72 -31.69 4.92
CA VAL A 469 99.58 -31.53 6.10
C VAL A 469 99.60 -32.81 6.93
N ARG A 470 100.75 -33.48 6.98
CA ARG A 470 100.97 -34.66 7.81
C ARG A 470 101.55 -34.25 9.16
N VAL A 471 100.68 -34.01 10.13
CA VAL A 471 101.12 -33.84 11.53
C VAL A 471 101.64 -35.18 12.06
N ILE A 472 102.82 -35.18 12.67
CA ILE A 472 103.52 -36.37 13.19
C ILE A 472 103.92 -36.12 14.64
N ILE A 473 103.35 -36.90 15.55
CA ILE A 473 103.67 -36.88 16.97
C ILE A 473 104.41 -38.18 17.29
N PRO A 474 105.70 -38.15 17.64
CA PRO A 474 106.43 -39.35 18.05
C PRO A 474 105.88 -39.98 19.33
N ASP A 475 106.04 -41.30 19.50
CA ASP A 475 105.64 -42.00 20.73
C ASP A 475 106.38 -41.46 21.97
N SER A 476 107.61 -40.97 21.78
CA SER A 476 108.44 -40.28 22.78
C SER A 476 108.33 -38.75 22.74
N SER A 477 107.22 -38.21 22.22
CA SER A 477 107.03 -36.76 22.04
C SER A 477 106.95 -35.95 23.34
N GLY A 478 106.59 -36.56 24.47
CA GLY A 478 106.44 -35.85 25.75
C GLY A 478 105.24 -34.88 25.81
N LEU A 479 104.35 -34.90 24.81
CA LEU A 479 103.12 -34.12 24.77
C LEU A 479 101.98 -34.84 25.51
N SER A 480 101.10 -34.11 26.16
CA SER A 480 99.80 -34.63 26.59
C SER A 480 98.85 -34.77 25.40
N TYR A 481 97.79 -35.58 25.57
CA TYR A 481 96.76 -35.79 24.53
C TYR A 481 96.17 -34.47 24.03
N ASN A 482 95.88 -33.52 24.93
CA ASN A 482 95.32 -32.22 24.56
C ASN A 482 96.34 -31.37 23.79
N GLU A 483 97.58 -31.21 24.28
CA GLU A 483 98.63 -30.46 23.56
C GLU A 483 98.89 -31.01 22.15
N ALA A 484 98.81 -32.33 22.00
CA ALA A 484 98.92 -33.03 20.72
C ALA A 484 97.69 -32.82 19.83
N TRP A 485 96.48 -32.92 20.39
CA TRP A 485 95.22 -32.77 19.66
C TRP A 485 94.96 -31.32 19.24
N ASP A 486 95.15 -30.36 20.14
CA ASP A 486 94.97 -28.92 19.89
C ASP A 486 95.89 -28.46 18.75
N PHE A 487 97.19 -28.80 18.81
CA PHE A 487 98.14 -28.50 17.74
C PHE A 487 97.78 -29.20 16.43
N THR A 488 97.39 -30.48 16.48
CA THR A 488 96.98 -31.23 15.28
C THR A 488 95.73 -30.63 14.64
N ASN A 489 94.73 -30.29 15.45
CA ASN A 489 93.47 -29.74 14.98
C ASN A 489 93.66 -28.31 14.45
N GLU A 490 94.41 -27.44 15.14
CA GLU A 490 94.73 -26.09 14.67
C GLU A 490 95.43 -26.12 13.31
N ILE A 491 96.45 -26.99 13.16
CA ILE A 491 97.22 -27.10 11.92
C ILE A 491 96.39 -27.73 10.79
N LEU A 492 95.66 -28.82 11.05
CA LEU A 492 94.82 -29.45 10.02
C LEU A 492 93.64 -28.56 9.61
N SER A 493 92.88 -28.03 10.58
CA SER A 493 91.71 -27.18 10.31
C SER A 493 92.07 -25.90 9.56
N SER A 494 93.27 -25.35 9.76
CA SER A 494 93.72 -24.13 9.10
C SER A 494 94.42 -24.35 7.75
N TYR A 495 95.10 -25.48 7.55
CA TYR A 495 96.02 -25.66 6.41
C TYR A 495 95.80 -26.91 5.55
N ASP A 496 95.09 -27.93 6.02
CA ASP A 496 94.92 -29.18 5.27
C ASP A 496 93.67 -29.15 4.38
N TYR A 497 93.82 -29.54 3.10
CA TYR A 497 92.75 -29.45 2.10
C TYR A 497 91.45 -30.15 2.51
N TYR A 498 91.56 -31.26 3.26
CA TYR A 498 90.40 -32.07 3.66
C TYR A 498 89.54 -31.37 4.72
N TYR A 499 90.15 -30.48 5.51
CA TYR A 499 89.44 -29.74 6.55
C TYR A 499 88.97 -28.36 6.09
N GLN A 500 89.64 -27.79 5.07
CA GLN A 500 89.35 -26.51 4.44
C GLN A 500 88.31 -26.57 3.30
N ALA A 501 87.83 -27.75 2.92
CA ALA A 501 86.89 -27.91 1.80
C ALA A 501 85.58 -27.10 1.99
N PRO A 502 85.04 -26.47 0.93
CA PRO A 502 83.82 -25.68 1.00
C PRO A 502 82.63 -26.56 1.45
N GLY A 503 81.91 -26.09 2.47
CA GLY A 503 80.92 -26.87 3.21
C GLY A 503 81.14 -26.90 4.73
N ARG A 504 82.30 -26.42 5.21
CA ARG A 504 82.50 -26.04 6.62
C ARG A 504 82.64 -24.53 6.78
N GLU A 505 81.51 -23.83 6.85
CA GLU A 505 81.49 -22.63 7.69
C GLU A 505 81.62 -23.05 9.17
N SER A 506 82.21 -22.18 9.99
CA SER A 506 82.68 -22.51 11.33
C SER A 506 81.54 -22.64 12.34
N GLY A 507 80.90 -23.81 12.36
CA GLY A 507 80.05 -24.28 13.46
C GLY A 507 80.85 -24.46 14.74
N ALA A 508 81.06 -23.36 15.47
CA ALA A 508 81.73 -23.35 16.76
C ALA A 508 80.80 -23.90 17.85
N GLU A 509 80.72 -25.23 17.94
CA GLU A 509 80.15 -25.94 19.09
C GLU A 509 81.05 -25.71 20.32
N ALA A 510 80.80 -24.60 21.02
CA ALA A 510 81.08 -24.50 22.45
C ALA A 510 80.11 -25.43 23.22
N PRO A 511 80.51 -25.97 24.40
CA PRO A 511 79.69 -26.88 25.20
C PRO A 511 78.49 -26.21 25.88
#